data_AF-A0A2V3IXL0-F1
#
_entry.id   AF-A0A2V3IXL0-F1
#
_cell.length_a   1.000
_cell.length_b   1.000
_cell.length_c   1.000
_cell.angle_alpha   90.00
_cell.angle_beta   90.00
_cell.angle_gamma   90.00
#
_symmetry.space_group_name_H-M   'P 1'
#
loop_
_entity.id
_entity.type
_entity.pdbx_description
1 polymer ?
#
loop_
_entity_poly.entity_id
_entity_poly.type
_entity_poly.pdbx_seq_one_letter_code
_entity_poly.pdbx_strand_id
1 'polypeptide(L)'
;MTSSKHSDSLRRRRGKPLTDPQQQSSQPNDKVEKVLHFSNAQPKSNEHPTANGGKPHQTQLSQTPQLAFTVYQNSVDWLIMVVLLIVAAAVRFHRIAYPDQIIFDEVHYLGFTNNILNRKYLFDVNPVWGKLVIAFIAKIIGYDPTPVPLKLGQQLASPYQALAARAPCAIFGTLTVPVFYKVCRWLHLSTYASVVGSAFIAFDCMHVIQSRVAMVDAILVFWTCFSMMCALTLWDQKNRIVFLRNNLRFSSVVRMMLLLIVTGINCGLSVSVRWTAFATPVLIFVISFFGVAPFLVEPFNFIELIVLYGSAFIAYCGSFVLFLLQVNNSGPGDNFMSAEFQACLNGNRFATSPAACTKSWLVRVWEVNKVIFNYSKSIRGKDKWGSSWFQWIINWRGALYHRTLEEEKKQVALIYVLMNPFMTLMIDLLMCVFIAALFYIVRYRKRVAMNAALKAHLRRGSVLFFGWVCSMLPTMVVYRSGPVYQYLPGLFFAQAMAAVGFDMIPRKMRPGAAAIIVAGLVASFVYWSPWVYGNMLTEEKHQSMRWLPRWD
;
A
#
# COMPACT_ATOMS: atom_id res chain seq x y z
N MET A 1 -20.56 -36.91 -9.94
CA MET A 1 -21.98 -36.61 -10.22
C MET A 1 -22.38 -35.39 -9.38
N THR A 2 -23.03 -34.30 -9.85
CA THR A 2 -24.28 -34.11 -10.66
C THR A 2 -25.52 -34.63 -9.92
N SER A 3 -26.67 -33.93 -9.81
CA SER A 3 -27.27 -32.76 -10.49
C SER A 3 -27.98 -31.83 -9.46
N SER A 4 -28.41 -30.56 -9.69
CA SER A 4 -29.42 -29.99 -10.62
C SER A 4 -30.87 -30.49 -10.37
N LYS A 5 -32.00 -29.76 -10.54
CA LYS A 5 -32.31 -28.43 -11.17
C LYS A 5 -33.79 -28.02 -10.92
N HIS A 6 -34.16 -26.74 -11.17
CA HIS A 6 -35.49 -26.25 -11.65
C HIS A 6 -36.78 -26.41 -10.78
N SER A 7 -37.91 -25.68 -10.98
CA SER A 7 -38.20 -24.35 -11.60
C SER A 7 -39.68 -23.88 -11.35
N ASP A 8 -40.03 -22.64 -11.77
CA ASP A 8 -41.37 -22.16 -12.23
C ASP A 8 -42.58 -22.00 -11.25
N SER A 9 -43.62 -21.16 -11.47
CA SER A 9 -43.83 -19.95 -12.33
C SER A 9 -45.20 -19.23 -12.04
N LEU A 10 -45.55 -18.13 -12.78
CA LEU A 10 -46.92 -17.54 -13.03
C LEU A 10 -47.63 -16.74 -11.88
N ARG A 11 -48.55 -15.75 -12.08
CA ARG A 11 -48.78 -14.70 -13.12
C ARG A 11 -49.94 -13.70 -12.74
N ARG A 12 -49.80 -12.37 -13.02
CA ARG A 12 -50.87 -11.37 -13.45
C ARG A 12 -52.06 -11.02 -12.48
N ARG A 13 -52.87 -9.93 -12.59
CA ARG A 13 -52.83 -8.55 -13.19
C ARG A 13 -54.07 -7.69 -12.73
N ARG A 14 -54.13 -6.38 -13.10
CA ARG A 14 -55.24 -5.36 -12.99
C ARG A 14 -55.32 -4.62 -11.62
N GLY A 15 -55.74 -3.34 -11.52
CA GLY A 15 -56.07 -2.31 -12.55
C GLY A 15 -56.42 -0.90 -11.97
N LYS A 16 -56.29 0.16 -12.78
CA LYS A 16 -56.72 1.59 -12.58
C LYS A 16 -57.87 1.91 -13.61
N PRO A 17 -58.63 3.05 -13.63
CA PRO A 17 -58.14 4.46 -13.60
C PRO A 17 -59.09 5.63 -13.15
N LEU A 18 -58.55 6.89 -13.20
CA LEU A 18 -59.10 8.24 -13.57
C LEU A 18 -60.58 8.66 -13.35
N THR A 19 -60.83 9.87 -12.79
CA THR A 19 -61.21 11.17 -13.46
C THR A 19 -61.59 12.33 -12.48
N ASP A 20 -61.37 13.61 -12.88
CA ASP A 20 -61.92 14.88 -12.32
C ASP A 20 -63.31 15.25 -12.98
N PRO A 21 -64.02 16.42 -12.81
CA PRO A 21 -63.72 17.69 -12.08
C PRO A 21 -64.92 18.45 -11.37
N GLN A 22 -64.64 19.70 -10.92
CA GLN A 22 -65.51 20.92 -10.81
C GLN A 22 -66.53 21.21 -9.67
N GLN A 23 -66.27 22.37 -8.99
CA GLN A 23 -67.13 23.52 -8.59
C GLN A 23 -68.56 23.38 -8.01
N GLN A 24 -68.74 23.91 -6.78
CA GLN A 24 -69.80 24.84 -6.24
C GLN A 24 -69.48 25.02 -4.72
N SER A 25 -69.56 26.12 -3.96
CA SER A 25 -70.04 27.52 -4.00
C SER A 25 -71.05 27.79 -2.84
N SER A 26 -70.59 28.39 -1.72
CA SER A 26 -71.45 29.09 -0.74
C SER A 26 -70.63 29.95 0.24
N GLN A 27 -71.26 31.01 0.77
CA GLN A 27 -70.81 32.02 1.75
C GLN A 27 -71.97 32.24 2.76
N PRO A 28 -71.95 33.17 3.75
CA PRO A 28 -70.95 34.20 4.14
C PRO A 28 -70.51 34.00 5.62
N ASN A 29 -70.07 34.94 6.48
CA ASN A 29 -69.84 36.41 6.47
C ASN A 29 -68.69 36.73 7.49
N ASP A 30 -68.29 37.95 7.90
CA ASP A 30 -68.83 39.31 7.76
C ASP A 30 -67.72 40.40 7.76
N LYS A 31 -68.14 41.65 7.94
CA LYS A 31 -67.48 42.99 7.99
C LYS A 31 -66.40 43.17 9.10
N VAL A 32 -65.57 44.24 9.12
CA VAL A 32 -65.79 45.67 8.77
C VAL A 32 -64.60 46.33 8.04
N GLU A 33 -64.89 47.32 7.20
CA GLU A 33 -63.96 48.09 6.36
C GLU A 33 -63.25 49.27 7.07
N LYS A 34 -62.20 49.82 6.45
CA LYS A 34 -62.09 51.29 6.25
C LYS A 34 -61.16 51.73 5.10
N VAL A 35 -61.80 52.20 4.02
CA VAL A 35 -61.43 53.31 3.11
C VAL A 35 -60.05 53.32 2.42
N LEU A 36 -60.09 53.37 1.08
CA LEU A 36 -59.02 53.77 0.17
C LEU A 36 -59.17 55.23 -0.26
N HIS A 37 -58.07 55.87 -0.67
CA HIS A 37 -58.10 56.92 -1.69
C HIS A 37 -56.83 56.88 -2.55
N PHE A 38 -57.03 56.82 -3.87
CA PHE A 38 -56.03 57.06 -4.91
C PHE A 38 -56.49 58.26 -5.75
N SER A 39 -55.54 58.97 -6.38
CA SER A 39 -55.81 59.84 -7.51
C SER A 39 -54.58 59.94 -8.42
N ASN A 40 -54.80 60.04 -9.74
CA ASN A 40 -53.77 60.05 -10.78
C ASN A 40 -53.75 61.40 -11.51
N ALA A 41 -52.56 61.94 -11.81
CA ALA A 41 -52.35 62.87 -12.91
C ALA A 41 -50.87 62.91 -13.37
N GLN A 42 -50.66 62.90 -14.69
CA GLN A 42 -49.46 63.37 -15.42
C GLN A 42 -49.94 64.47 -16.42
N PRO A 43 -49.18 64.97 -17.43
CA PRO A 43 -47.73 64.87 -17.72
C PRO A 43 -47.03 66.20 -18.11
N LYS A 44 -45.69 66.26 -17.95
CA LYS A 44 -44.72 67.07 -18.71
C LYS A 44 -43.32 66.43 -18.57
N SER A 45 -42.37 66.47 -19.51
CA SER A 45 -42.41 66.67 -20.98
C SER A 45 -41.03 66.30 -21.56
N ASN A 46 -41.00 65.62 -22.72
CA ASN A 46 -39.86 65.34 -23.62
C ASN A 46 -38.40 65.48 -23.14
N GLU A 47 -37.64 64.38 -23.21
CA GLU A 47 -36.42 64.31 -24.03
C GLU A 47 -36.06 62.85 -24.37
N HIS A 48 -35.22 62.63 -25.39
CA HIS A 48 -34.94 61.31 -25.99
C HIS A 48 -33.53 60.77 -25.61
N PRO A 49 -33.24 59.46 -25.83
CA PRO A 49 -32.30 58.73 -24.97
C PRO A 49 -30.85 58.77 -25.42
N THR A 50 -29.94 58.60 -24.45
CA THR A 50 -28.61 58.01 -24.67
C THR A 50 -28.53 56.65 -24.01
N ALA A 51 -28.07 55.63 -24.74
CA ALA A 51 -27.98 54.27 -24.25
C ALA A 51 -26.68 54.04 -23.48
N ASN A 52 -26.72 53.28 -22.38
CA ASN A 52 -25.53 52.62 -21.86
C ASN A 52 -25.86 51.30 -21.15
N GLY A 53 -24.96 50.32 -21.26
CA GLY A 53 -25.27 48.91 -21.03
C GLY A 53 -25.39 48.52 -19.55
N GLY A 54 -26.49 47.88 -19.17
CA GLY A 54 -26.63 47.20 -17.88
C GLY A 54 -25.69 45.99 -17.79
N LYS A 55 -24.87 45.94 -16.74
CA LYS A 55 -24.00 44.78 -16.46
C LYS A 55 -24.82 43.66 -15.80
N PRO A 56 -24.70 42.40 -16.23
CA PRO A 56 -25.44 41.29 -15.62
C PRO A 56 -24.97 41.03 -14.18
N HIS A 57 -25.92 40.66 -13.31
CA HIS A 57 -25.63 40.22 -11.95
C HIS A 57 -24.74 38.98 -11.95
N GLN A 58 -23.50 39.10 -11.46
CA GLN A 58 -22.68 37.94 -11.16
C GLN A 58 -23.10 37.35 -9.82
N THR A 59 -23.79 36.21 -9.87
CA THR A 59 -24.06 35.39 -8.69
C THR A 59 -22.73 34.98 -8.05
N GLN A 60 -22.40 35.55 -6.89
CA GLN A 60 -21.15 35.23 -6.19
C GLN A 60 -21.17 33.75 -5.79
N LEU A 61 -20.32 32.93 -6.41
CA LEU A 61 -20.05 31.59 -5.89
C LEU A 61 -19.48 31.73 -4.48
N SER A 62 -20.13 31.07 -3.53
CA SER A 62 -19.74 31.10 -2.13
C SER A 62 -18.30 30.58 -1.98
N GLN A 63 -17.40 31.48 -1.58
CA GLN A 63 -15.99 31.15 -1.34
C GLN A 63 -15.89 30.24 -0.11
N THR A 64 -16.07 28.94 -0.34
CA THR A 64 -15.77 27.91 0.65
C THR A 64 -14.31 28.10 1.06
N PRO A 65 -13.99 28.36 2.35
CA PRO A 65 -12.62 28.67 2.74
C PRO A 65 -11.74 27.45 2.46
N GLN A 66 -10.94 27.54 1.40
CA GLN A 66 -9.98 26.53 1.03
C GLN A 66 -8.92 26.49 2.12
N LEU A 67 -9.06 25.52 3.03
CA LEU A 67 -8.09 25.29 4.11
C LEU A 67 -6.83 24.64 3.53
N ALA A 68 -6.12 25.43 2.73
CA ALA A 68 -4.88 25.07 2.07
C ALA A 68 -3.80 24.83 3.13
N PHE A 69 -3.72 23.60 3.62
CA PHE A 69 -2.54 23.09 4.32
C PHE A 69 -1.41 22.94 3.32
N THR A 70 -0.87 24.08 2.88
CA THR A 70 0.24 24.16 1.95
C THR A 70 1.47 23.55 2.60
N VAL A 71 1.73 22.28 2.28
CA VAL A 71 2.94 21.58 2.70
C VAL A 71 4.10 22.17 1.90
N TYR A 72 4.72 23.19 2.47
CA TYR A 72 6.03 23.65 2.03
C TYR A 72 7.04 22.59 2.42
N GLN A 73 7.71 22.02 1.42
CA GLN A 73 8.86 21.14 1.64
C GLN A 73 10.07 22.01 2.00
N ASN A 74 10.16 22.38 3.27
CA ASN A 74 11.27 23.18 3.80
C ASN A 74 12.57 22.36 3.75
N SER A 75 13.73 23.02 3.78
CA SER A 75 15.04 22.34 3.84
C SER A 75 15.15 21.36 5.04
N VAL A 76 14.41 21.64 6.11
CA VAL A 76 14.23 20.75 7.28
C VAL A 76 13.62 19.40 6.91
N ASP A 77 12.65 19.33 5.99
CA ASP A 77 12.07 18.05 5.54
C ASP A 77 13.10 17.19 4.80
N TRP A 78 14.07 17.80 4.11
CA TRP A 78 15.18 17.10 3.46
C TRP A 78 16.23 16.62 4.47
N LEU A 79 16.61 17.47 5.44
CA LEU A 79 17.51 17.07 6.53
C LEU A 79 16.94 15.89 7.32
N ILE A 80 15.64 15.93 7.65
CA ILE A 80 14.95 14.83 8.34
C ILE A 80 14.97 13.54 7.52
N MET A 81 14.77 13.60 6.19
CA MET A 81 14.90 12.41 5.34
C MET A 81 16.32 11.83 5.34
N VAL A 82 17.36 12.66 5.32
CA VAL A 82 18.76 12.20 5.34
C VAL A 82 19.09 11.56 6.70
N VAL A 83 18.67 12.16 7.80
CA VAL A 83 18.82 11.57 9.15
C VAL A 83 18.05 10.24 9.25
N LEU A 84 16.80 10.19 8.78
CA LEU A 84 16.01 8.95 8.76
C LEU A 84 16.64 7.86 7.88
N LEU A 85 17.25 8.23 6.74
CA LEU A 85 17.98 7.30 5.86
C LEU A 85 19.21 6.72 6.57
N ILE A 86 20.02 7.57 7.23
CA ILE A 86 21.21 7.15 7.98
C ILE A 86 20.84 6.24 9.15
N VAL A 87 19.80 6.59 9.92
CA VAL A 87 19.30 5.76 11.03
C VAL A 87 18.75 4.43 10.51
N ALA A 88 17.97 4.44 9.42
CA ALA A 88 17.43 3.22 8.83
C ALA A 88 18.54 2.29 8.29
N ALA A 89 19.58 2.87 7.67
CA ALA A 89 20.77 2.15 7.20
C ALA A 89 21.55 1.53 8.38
N ALA A 90 21.83 2.32 9.43
CA ALA A 90 22.54 1.84 10.62
C ALA A 90 21.82 0.63 11.25
N VAL A 91 20.50 0.70 11.40
CA VAL A 91 19.68 -0.41 11.93
C VAL A 91 19.66 -1.63 10.99
N ARG A 92 19.61 -1.44 9.67
CA ARG A 92 19.41 -2.56 8.72
C ARG A 92 20.70 -3.23 8.27
N PHE A 93 21.81 -2.49 8.19
CA PHE A 93 23.11 -3.05 7.84
C PHE A 93 23.90 -3.57 9.05
N HIS A 94 23.50 -3.25 10.29
CA HIS A 94 24.12 -3.80 11.48
C HIS A 94 24.11 -5.34 11.45
N ARG A 95 25.33 -5.92 11.47
CA ARG A 95 25.60 -7.37 11.39
C ARG A 95 24.79 -8.08 10.30
N ILE A 96 24.54 -7.47 9.13
CA ILE A 96 23.71 -8.08 8.06
C ILE A 96 24.26 -9.42 7.52
N ALA A 97 25.59 -9.58 7.51
CA ALA A 97 26.25 -10.83 7.14
C ALA A 97 26.05 -11.97 8.16
N TYR A 98 25.56 -11.67 9.37
CA TYR A 98 25.26 -12.67 10.39
C TYR A 98 23.74 -12.95 10.45
N PRO A 99 23.31 -14.22 10.44
CA PRO A 99 24.11 -15.45 10.48
C PRO A 99 24.71 -15.77 9.11
N ASP A 100 25.87 -16.41 9.07
CA ASP A 100 26.55 -16.86 7.85
C ASP A 100 25.86 -18.02 7.13
N GLN A 101 24.70 -18.47 7.64
CA GLN A 101 23.88 -19.57 7.15
C GLN A 101 22.61 -19.05 6.45
N ILE A 102 22.08 -19.86 5.51
CA ILE A 102 20.79 -19.66 4.86
C ILE A 102 19.65 -19.96 5.85
N ILE A 103 18.75 -19.00 6.08
CA ILE A 103 17.69 -19.10 7.11
C ILE A 103 16.27 -18.92 6.56
N PHE A 104 15.31 -19.69 7.09
CA PHE A 104 13.89 -19.61 6.71
C PHE A 104 13.68 -19.67 5.17
N ASP A 105 12.72 -18.91 4.61
CA ASP A 105 12.41 -18.79 3.17
C ASP A 105 13.58 -18.27 2.30
N GLU A 106 14.71 -17.83 2.88
CA GLU A 106 15.92 -17.41 2.14
C GLU A 106 16.42 -18.52 1.21
N VAL A 107 16.25 -19.79 1.59
CA VAL A 107 16.58 -20.96 0.75
C VAL A 107 15.85 -20.95 -0.59
N HIS A 108 14.61 -20.45 -0.62
CA HIS A 108 13.82 -20.33 -1.85
C HIS A 108 14.26 -19.13 -2.69
N TYR A 109 14.40 -17.94 -2.09
CA TYR A 109 14.75 -16.73 -2.82
C TYR A 109 16.20 -16.68 -3.30
N LEU A 110 17.15 -17.30 -2.59
CA LEU A 110 18.50 -17.55 -3.11
C LEU A 110 18.48 -18.65 -4.18
N GLY A 111 17.68 -19.71 -4.01
CA GLY A 111 17.46 -20.70 -5.06
C GLY A 111 16.93 -20.06 -6.35
N PHE A 112 16.04 -19.06 -6.25
CA PHE A 112 15.55 -18.29 -7.38
C PHE A 112 16.64 -17.36 -7.96
N THR A 113 17.40 -16.68 -7.10
CA THR A 113 18.52 -15.83 -7.51
C THR A 113 19.56 -16.62 -8.31
N ASN A 114 19.99 -17.78 -7.82
CA ASN A 114 21.01 -18.60 -8.46
C ASN A 114 20.55 -19.11 -9.84
N ASN A 115 19.28 -19.49 -9.98
CA ASN A 115 18.72 -19.89 -11.28
C ASN A 115 18.57 -18.70 -12.24
N ILE A 116 18.13 -17.53 -11.76
CA ILE A 116 18.06 -16.29 -12.57
C ILE A 116 19.45 -15.89 -13.07
N LEU A 117 20.48 -15.95 -12.24
CA LEU A 117 21.86 -15.62 -12.62
C LEU A 117 22.45 -16.64 -13.61
N ASN A 118 22.16 -17.93 -13.41
CA ASN A 118 22.53 -19.02 -14.33
C ASN A 118 21.59 -19.18 -15.55
N ARG A 119 20.66 -18.23 -15.76
CA ARG A 119 19.65 -18.21 -16.85
C ARG A 119 18.73 -19.44 -16.96
N LYS A 120 18.58 -20.22 -15.89
CA LYS A 120 17.75 -21.44 -15.86
C LYS A 120 16.31 -21.13 -15.45
N TYR A 121 15.35 -21.69 -16.17
CA TYR A 121 13.92 -21.48 -15.89
C TYR A 121 13.51 -22.11 -14.55
N LEU A 122 12.64 -21.38 -13.84
CA LEU A 122 12.11 -21.77 -12.54
C LEU A 122 10.64 -21.36 -12.42
N PHE A 123 9.91 -22.08 -11.59
CA PHE A 123 8.55 -21.76 -11.19
C PHE A 123 8.53 -21.32 -9.71
N ASP A 124 7.68 -20.35 -9.38
CA ASP A 124 7.40 -19.89 -8.02
C ASP A 124 5.96 -19.34 -7.97
N VAL A 125 5.37 -19.32 -6.76
CA VAL A 125 4.02 -18.82 -6.50
C VAL A 125 3.94 -17.29 -6.47
N ASN A 126 5.06 -16.57 -6.35
CA ASN A 126 5.07 -15.10 -6.39
C ASN A 126 5.39 -14.59 -7.81
N PRO A 127 4.86 -13.43 -8.21
CA PRO A 127 5.34 -12.65 -9.36
C PRO A 127 6.86 -12.32 -9.32
N VAL A 128 7.39 -11.79 -10.43
CA VAL A 128 8.83 -11.92 -10.75
C VAL A 128 9.71 -10.73 -10.37
N TRP A 129 9.17 -9.51 -10.26
CA TRP A 129 9.95 -8.28 -10.15
C TRP A 129 10.86 -8.26 -8.92
N GLY A 130 10.36 -8.69 -7.76
CA GLY A 130 11.18 -8.75 -6.54
C GLY A 130 12.41 -9.66 -6.69
N LYS A 131 12.25 -10.83 -7.33
CA LYS A 131 13.35 -11.78 -7.56
C LYS A 131 14.36 -11.27 -8.59
N LEU A 132 13.90 -10.59 -9.64
CA LEU A 132 14.78 -9.90 -10.60
C LEU A 132 15.62 -8.82 -9.92
N VAL A 133 15.00 -8.00 -9.06
CA VAL A 133 15.67 -6.91 -8.33
C VAL A 133 16.69 -7.46 -7.34
N ILE A 134 16.37 -8.53 -6.59
CA ILE A 134 17.35 -9.21 -5.72
C ILE A 134 18.54 -9.71 -6.56
N ALA A 135 18.29 -10.51 -7.61
CA ALA A 135 19.36 -11.10 -8.41
C ALA A 135 20.25 -10.04 -9.09
N PHE A 136 19.66 -8.99 -9.64
CA PHE A 136 20.39 -7.91 -10.31
C PHE A 136 21.31 -7.15 -9.35
N ILE A 137 20.80 -6.73 -8.18
CA ILE A 137 21.59 -5.97 -7.21
C ILE A 137 22.61 -6.88 -6.51
N ALA A 138 22.25 -8.12 -6.18
CA ALA A 138 23.19 -9.09 -5.61
C ALA A 138 24.38 -9.31 -6.54
N LYS A 139 24.15 -9.45 -7.86
CA LYS A 139 25.23 -9.56 -8.85
C LYS A 139 26.12 -8.33 -8.90
N ILE A 140 25.56 -7.12 -8.82
CA ILE A 140 26.34 -5.86 -8.78
C ILE A 140 27.22 -5.79 -7.51
N ILE A 141 26.76 -6.37 -6.39
CA ILE A 141 27.50 -6.46 -5.13
C ILE A 141 28.44 -7.69 -5.12
N GLY A 142 28.60 -8.42 -6.22
CA GLY A 142 29.54 -9.55 -6.33
C GLY A 142 29.04 -10.86 -5.70
N TYR A 143 27.72 -11.05 -5.61
CA TYR A 143 27.14 -12.34 -5.25
C TYR A 143 27.42 -13.41 -6.32
N ASP A 144 27.96 -14.55 -5.91
CA ASP A 144 28.33 -15.67 -6.78
C ASP A 144 27.30 -16.82 -6.66
N PRO A 145 26.59 -17.19 -7.75
CA PRO A 145 25.46 -18.11 -7.69
C PRO A 145 25.88 -19.57 -7.48
N THR A 146 25.92 -19.97 -6.21
CA THR A 146 26.23 -21.33 -5.74
C THR A 146 25.34 -22.45 -6.37
N PRO A 147 25.85 -23.70 -6.47
CA PRO A 147 25.08 -24.83 -6.98
C PRO A 147 23.75 -25.07 -6.24
N VAL A 148 22.71 -25.39 -7.01
CA VAL A 148 21.33 -25.68 -6.55
C VAL A 148 21.13 -27.21 -6.59
N PRO A 149 20.45 -27.85 -5.61
CA PRO A 149 19.62 -27.28 -4.55
C PRO A 149 20.38 -26.79 -3.31
N LEU A 150 19.99 -25.61 -2.84
CA LEU A 150 20.40 -25.07 -1.53
C LEU A 150 19.65 -25.77 -0.40
N LYS A 151 20.25 -25.82 0.80
CA LYS A 151 19.66 -26.41 2.01
C LYS A 151 19.50 -25.35 3.11
N LEU A 152 18.46 -25.49 3.93
CA LEU A 152 18.29 -24.69 5.15
C LEU A 152 19.46 -24.98 6.11
N GLY A 153 20.04 -23.94 6.73
CA GLY A 153 21.21 -24.06 7.61
C GLY A 153 22.56 -24.24 6.90
N GLN A 154 22.58 -24.30 5.56
CA GLN A 154 23.81 -24.31 4.78
C GLN A 154 24.56 -22.98 4.96
N GLN A 155 25.86 -23.03 5.27
CA GLN A 155 26.72 -21.84 5.28
C GLN A 155 26.93 -21.29 3.87
N LEU A 156 26.93 -19.97 3.73
CA LEU A 156 27.39 -19.29 2.53
C LEU A 156 28.93 -19.25 2.50
N ALA A 157 29.52 -19.24 1.30
CA ALA A 157 30.97 -19.38 1.11
C ALA A 157 31.82 -18.29 1.80
N SER A 158 31.23 -17.13 2.15
CA SER A 158 31.85 -16.13 3.02
C SER A 158 30.81 -15.17 3.61
N PRO A 159 31.16 -14.41 4.68
CA PRO A 159 30.33 -13.30 5.17
C PRO A 159 30.06 -12.23 4.10
N TYR A 160 30.94 -12.08 3.10
CA TYR A 160 30.72 -11.19 1.96
C TYR A 160 29.59 -11.70 1.05
N GLN A 161 29.51 -13.02 0.82
CA GLN A 161 28.40 -13.61 0.07
C GLN A 161 27.07 -13.48 0.83
N ALA A 162 27.08 -13.59 2.17
CA ALA A 162 25.90 -13.31 3.00
C ALA A 162 25.47 -11.82 2.95
N LEU A 163 26.43 -10.88 2.95
CA LEU A 163 26.17 -9.47 2.69
C LEU A 163 25.56 -9.24 1.30
N ALA A 164 26.19 -9.76 0.23
CA ALA A 164 25.76 -9.54 -1.15
C ALA A 164 24.35 -10.13 -1.44
N ALA A 165 24.03 -11.27 -0.83
CA ALA A 165 22.70 -11.88 -0.86
C ALA A 165 21.61 -10.99 -0.23
N ARG A 166 21.87 -10.39 0.93
CA ARG A 166 20.87 -9.70 1.76
C ARG A 166 20.79 -8.20 1.53
N ALA A 167 21.89 -7.57 1.09
CA ALA A 167 21.97 -6.14 0.82
C ALA A 167 20.87 -5.59 -0.11
N PRO A 168 20.39 -6.27 -1.18
CA PRO A 168 19.26 -5.80 -1.97
C PRO A 168 18.02 -5.49 -1.12
N CYS A 169 17.69 -6.37 -0.17
CA CYS A 169 16.51 -6.24 0.68
C CYS A 169 16.71 -5.14 1.73
N ALA A 170 17.94 -5.01 2.24
CA ALA A 170 18.31 -3.96 3.20
C ALA A 170 18.31 -2.56 2.56
N ILE A 171 18.72 -2.43 1.30
CA ILE A 171 18.63 -1.17 0.53
C ILE A 171 17.17 -0.70 0.44
N PHE A 172 16.25 -1.56 -0.03
CA PHE A 172 14.85 -1.17 -0.17
C PHE A 172 14.14 -0.96 1.17
N GLY A 173 14.44 -1.78 2.19
CA GLY A 173 13.96 -1.54 3.55
C GLY A 173 14.45 -0.21 4.14
N THR A 174 15.69 0.19 3.84
CA THR A 174 16.28 1.47 4.25
C THR A 174 15.62 2.65 3.55
N LEU A 175 15.46 2.58 2.21
CA LEU A 175 14.83 3.63 1.40
C LEU A 175 13.34 3.82 1.73
N THR A 176 12.66 2.78 2.23
CA THR A 176 11.25 2.85 2.64
C THR A 176 11.00 3.90 3.73
N VAL A 177 11.89 4.05 4.71
CA VAL A 177 11.69 4.94 5.87
C VAL A 177 11.54 6.43 5.47
N PRO A 178 12.43 7.04 4.67
CA PRO A 178 12.25 8.42 4.19
C PRO A 178 11.19 8.56 3.07
N VAL A 179 10.87 7.50 2.30
CA VAL A 179 9.72 7.53 1.38
C VAL A 179 8.41 7.59 2.18
N PHE A 180 8.28 6.84 3.27
CA PHE A 180 7.13 6.90 4.18
C PHE A 180 7.03 8.26 4.88
N TYR A 181 8.17 8.90 5.19
CA TYR A 181 8.17 10.29 5.67
C TYR A 181 7.46 11.20 4.68
N LYS A 182 7.84 11.14 3.38
CA LYS A 182 7.17 11.91 2.32
C LYS A 182 5.71 11.50 2.10
N VAL A 183 5.32 10.24 2.28
CA VAL A 183 3.89 9.83 2.33
C VAL A 183 3.17 10.60 3.44
N CYS A 184 3.69 10.63 4.68
CA CYS A 184 3.10 11.40 5.77
C CYS A 184 3.11 12.92 5.52
N ARG A 185 4.13 13.48 4.85
CA ARG A 185 4.11 14.88 4.38
C ARG A 185 2.98 15.13 3.37
N TRP A 186 2.81 14.25 2.39
CA TRP A 186 1.77 14.36 1.37
C TRP A 186 0.35 14.01 1.87
N LEU A 187 0.21 13.31 2.99
CA LEU A 187 -1.05 13.25 3.76
C LEU A 187 -1.40 14.60 4.44
N HIS A 188 -0.55 15.63 4.31
CA HIS A 188 -0.60 16.93 4.99
C HIS A 188 -0.74 16.80 6.52
N LEU A 189 0.10 15.94 7.11
CA LEU A 189 0.30 15.86 8.56
C LEU A 189 1.37 16.88 9.01
N SER A 190 1.59 17.03 10.32
CA SER A 190 2.77 17.77 10.82
C SER A 190 4.07 16.98 10.61
N THR A 191 5.20 17.70 10.66
CA THR A 191 6.55 17.12 10.72
C THR A 191 6.69 16.10 11.84
N TYR A 192 6.19 16.40 13.05
CA TYR A 192 6.22 15.48 14.19
C TYR A 192 5.48 14.17 13.92
N ALA A 193 4.27 14.23 13.36
CA ALA A 193 3.52 13.04 12.98
C ALA A 193 4.21 12.22 11.87
N SER A 194 4.92 12.91 10.97
CA SER A 194 5.67 12.28 9.88
C SER A 194 6.94 11.58 10.40
N VAL A 195 7.63 12.17 11.39
CA VAL A 195 8.74 11.52 12.12
C VAL A 195 8.24 10.30 12.89
N VAL A 196 7.13 10.40 13.64
CA VAL A 196 6.53 9.26 14.37
C VAL A 196 6.12 8.14 13.41
N GLY A 197 5.49 8.49 12.28
CA GLY A 197 5.13 7.52 11.24
C GLY A 197 6.34 6.77 10.66
N SER A 198 7.41 7.50 10.32
CA SER A 198 8.67 6.86 9.88
C SER A 198 9.38 6.09 10.98
N ALA A 199 9.30 6.52 12.24
CA ALA A 199 9.89 5.80 13.38
C ALA A 199 9.25 4.43 13.59
N PHE A 200 7.94 4.28 13.32
CA PHE A 200 7.28 2.97 13.30
C PHE A 200 7.95 2.01 12.32
N ILE A 201 8.27 2.42 11.09
CA ILE A 201 8.97 1.55 10.11
C ILE A 201 10.47 1.43 10.43
N ALA A 202 11.10 2.47 10.97
CA ALA A 202 12.53 2.46 11.30
C ALA A 202 12.87 1.42 12.38
N PHE A 203 12.03 1.35 13.43
CA PHE A 203 12.27 0.57 14.66
C PHE A 203 11.28 -0.60 14.87
N ASP A 204 10.50 -0.97 13.85
CA ASP A 204 9.75 -2.23 13.89
C ASP A 204 10.65 -3.44 13.67
N CYS A 205 10.63 -4.38 14.60
CA CYS A 205 11.40 -5.61 14.54
C CYS A 205 11.08 -6.44 13.28
N MET A 206 9.81 -6.48 12.85
CA MET A 206 9.42 -7.21 11.64
C MET A 206 9.96 -6.53 10.38
N HIS A 207 9.71 -5.23 10.16
CA HIS A 207 10.31 -4.49 9.03
C HIS A 207 11.84 -4.58 8.99
N VAL A 208 12.54 -4.61 10.13
CA VAL A 208 14.00 -4.77 10.16
C VAL A 208 14.42 -6.18 9.76
N ILE A 209 13.89 -7.25 10.36
CA ILE A 209 14.26 -8.64 10.01
C ILE A 209 13.91 -8.95 8.56
N GLN A 210 12.72 -8.54 8.08
CA GLN A 210 12.27 -8.75 6.71
C GLN A 210 13.13 -8.03 5.67
N SER A 211 13.90 -7.02 6.07
CA SER A 211 14.93 -6.36 5.24
C SER A 211 16.35 -6.90 5.42
N ARG A 212 16.61 -7.70 6.46
CA ARG A 212 17.92 -8.33 6.73
C ARG A 212 18.05 -9.76 6.21
N VAL A 213 16.97 -10.40 5.79
CA VAL A 213 16.96 -11.71 5.11
C VAL A 213 16.72 -11.47 3.62
N ALA A 214 17.28 -12.30 2.72
CA ALA A 214 17.08 -12.14 1.28
C ALA A 214 15.68 -12.58 0.82
N MET A 215 14.66 -11.75 1.07
CA MET A 215 13.26 -12.00 0.73
C MET A 215 12.60 -10.78 0.07
N VAL A 216 11.62 -11.01 -0.79
CA VAL A 216 10.99 -9.93 -1.60
C VAL A 216 10.12 -8.96 -0.79
N ASP A 217 9.78 -9.25 0.47
CA ASP A 217 8.79 -8.50 1.23
C ASP A 217 9.26 -7.09 1.64
N ALA A 218 10.56 -6.85 1.89
CA ALA A 218 11.09 -5.49 2.04
C ALA A 218 10.97 -4.66 0.75
N ILE A 219 11.12 -5.32 -0.40
CA ILE A 219 10.97 -4.71 -1.73
C ILE A 219 9.49 -4.43 -2.01
N LEU A 220 8.59 -5.33 -1.59
CA LEU A 220 7.13 -5.18 -1.68
C LEU A 220 6.65 -3.91 -0.95
N VAL A 221 7.10 -3.72 0.30
CA VAL A 221 6.75 -2.55 1.11
C VAL A 221 7.28 -1.28 0.46
N PHE A 222 8.51 -1.28 -0.08
CA PHE A 222 9.04 -0.13 -0.80
C PHE A 222 8.15 0.28 -1.99
N TRP A 223 7.87 -0.63 -2.92
CA TRP A 223 7.08 -0.27 -4.12
C TRP A 223 5.64 0.11 -3.76
N THR A 224 5.07 -0.51 -2.71
CA THR A 224 3.75 -0.12 -2.16
C THR A 224 3.77 1.31 -1.61
N CYS A 225 4.77 1.64 -0.79
CA CYS A 225 4.94 2.96 -0.21
C CYS A 225 5.25 4.04 -1.26
N PHE A 226 6.08 3.70 -2.26
CA PHE A 226 6.45 4.60 -3.36
C PHE A 226 5.29 4.84 -4.33
N SER A 227 4.46 3.82 -4.61
CA SER A 227 3.19 3.97 -5.35
C SER A 227 2.26 4.97 -4.68
N MET A 228 2.08 4.84 -3.35
CA MET A 228 1.25 5.77 -2.58
C MET A 228 1.85 7.18 -2.53
N MET A 229 3.18 7.32 -2.43
CA MET A 229 3.84 8.63 -2.49
C MET A 229 3.62 9.32 -3.85
N CYS A 230 3.75 8.59 -4.96
CA CYS A 230 3.50 9.10 -6.30
C CYS A 230 2.02 9.48 -6.51
N ALA A 231 1.09 8.63 -6.07
CA ALA A 231 -0.35 8.92 -6.15
C ALA A 231 -0.75 10.16 -5.33
N LEU A 232 -0.25 10.31 -4.10
CA LEU A 232 -0.49 11.52 -3.30
C LEU A 232 0.15 12.77 -3.94
N THR A 233 1.33 12.64 -4.55
CA THR A 233 1.97 13.73 -5.31
C THR A 233 1.15 14.12 -6.54
N LEU A 234 0.54 13.15 -7.22
CA LEU A 234 -0.31 13.31 -8.38
C LEU A 234 -1.68 13.95 -8.04
N TRP A 235 -2.25 13.65 -6.86
CA TRP A 235 -3.51 14.25 -6.40
C TRP A 235 -3.35 15.67 -5.82
N ASP A 236 -2.14 16.13 -5.49
CA ASP A 236 -1.92 17.49 -4.98
C ASP A 236 -2.43 18.59 -5.93
N GLN A 237 -3.11 19.58 -5.36
CA GLN A 237 -3.83 20.62 -6.10
C GLN A 237 -2.91 21.51 -6.95
N LYS A 238 -1.62 21.62 -6.60
CA LYS A 238 -0.61 22.36 -7.41
C LYS A 238 -0.14 21.59 -8.65
N ASN A 239 -0.41 20.29 -8.68
CA ASN A 239 0.06 19.36 -9.71
C ASN A 239 -1.10 18.93 -10.62
N ARG A 240 -2.34 19.04 -10.14
CA ARG A 240 -3.57 18.78 -10.89
C ARG A 240 -3.87 19.88 -11.91
N ILE A 241 -3.91 19.50 -13.18
CA ILE A 241 -4.45 20.31 -14.27
C ILE A 241 -5.42 19.43 -15.06
N VAL A 242 -6.71 19.79 -15.08
CA VAL A 242 -7.73 18.99 -15.76
C VAL A 242 -7.60 19.19 -17.26
N PHE A 243 -7.43 18.11 -18.02
CA PHE A 243 -7.15 18.17 -19.46
C PHE A 243 -8.21 18.97 -20.26
N LEU A 244 -9.46 18.97 -19.79
CA LEU A 244 -10.60 19.66 -20.39
C LEU A 244 -10.67 21.18 -20.12
N ARG A 245 -9.74 21.77 -19.35
CA ARG A 245 -9.75 23.21 -19.05
C ARG A 245 -8.96 23.98 -20.10
N ASN A 246 -9.65 24.66 -21.02
CA ASN A 246 -9.03 25.53 -22.03
C ASN A 246 -7.98 26.49 -21.40
N ASN A 247 -6.86 26.68 -22.11
CA ASN A 247 -5.60 27.31 -21.65
C ASN A 247 -4.77 26.49 -20.64
N LEU A 248 -4.29 25.30 -21.07
CA LEU A 248 -3.23 24.56 -20.37
C LEU A 248 -1.84 24.88 -20.94
N ARG A 249 -0.85 25.04 -20.06
CA ARG A 249 0.56 25.15 -20.48
C ARG A 249 1.12 23.76 -20.78
N PHE A 250 1.80 23.59 -21.91
CA PHE A 250 2.38 22.31 -22.36
C PHE A 250 3.23 21.62 -21.27
N SER A 251 4.14 22.36 -20.63
CA SER A 251 4.97 21.88 -19.52
C SER A 251 4.15 21.25 -18.38
N SER A 252 2.96 21.78 -18.08
CA SER A 252 2.07 21.25 -17.04
C SER A 252 1.37 19.97 -17.46
N VAL A 253 0.98 19.84 -18.73
CA VAL A 253 0.41 18.60 -19.29
C VAL A 253 1.46 17.48 -19.26
N VAL A 254 2.69 17.77 -19.71
CA VAL A 254 3.82 16.84 -19.65
C VAL A 254 4.10 16.40 -18.20
N ARG A 255 4.11 17.34 -17.25
CA ARG A 255 4.29 17.04 -15.82
C ARG A 255 3.20 16.12 -15.26
N MET A 256 1.93 16.32 -15.63
CA MET A 256 0.84 15.43 -15.22
C MET A 256 0.97 14.04 -15.86
N MET A 257 1.27 13.96 -17.16
CA MET A 257 1.44 12.67 -17.85
C MET A 257 2.61 11.86 -17.26
N LEU A 258 3.73 12.52 -16.94
CA LEU A 258 4.85 11.88 -16.24
C LEU A 258 4.44 11.37 -14.85
N LEU A 259 3.66 12.14 -14.08
CA LEU A 259 3.16 11.68 -12.77
C LEU A 259 2.17 10.51 -12.89
N LEU A 260 1.30 10.50 -13.89
CA LEU A 260 0.41 9.37 -14.20
C LEU A 260 1.20 8.11 -14.56
N ILE A 261 2.16 8.23 -15.48
CA ILE A 261 3.00 7.12 -15.95
C ILE A 261 3.87 6.56 -14.82
N VAL A 262 4.53 7.41 -14.03
CA VAL A 262 5.36 6.95 -12.89
C VAL A 262 4.50 6.30 -11.80
N THR A 263 3.32 6.86 -11.49
CA THR A 263 2.39 6.23 -10.53
C THR A 263 1.92 4.86 -11.05
N GLY A 264 1.57 4.77 -12.33
CA GLY A 264 1.17 3.52 -12.97
C GLY A 264 2.27 2.47 -12.95
N ILE A 265 3.48 2.81 -13.41
CA ILE A 265 4.64 1.91 -13.37
C ILE A 265 4.86 1.37 -11.95
N ASN A 266 4.88 2.23 -10.93
CA ASN A 266 5.06 1.80 -9.53
C ASN A 266 3.95 0.84 -9.06
N CYS A 267 2.69 1.11 -9.42
CA CYS A 267 1.56 0.22 -9.15
C CYS A 267 1.74 -1.16 -9.84
N GLY A 268 2.15 -1.19 -11.10
CA GLY A 268 2.43 -2.43 -11.84
C GLY A 268 3.59 -3.23 -11.24
N LEU A 269 4.67 -2.55 -10.88
CA LEU A 269 5.86 -3.17 -10.27
C LEU A 269 5.57 -3.70 -8.86
N SER A 270 4.79 -3.01 -8.02
CA SER A 270 4.42 -3.50 -6.68
C SER A 270 3.63 -4.82 -6.74
N VAL A 271 2.64 -4.90 -7.63
CA VAL A 271 1.86 -6.14 -7.88
C VAL A 271 2.76 -7.24 -8.47
N SER A 272 3.76 -6.87 -9.27
CA SER A 272 4.77 -7.83 -9.78
C SER A 272 5.87 -8.20 -8.77
N VAL A 273 5.88 -7.63 -7.56
CA VAL A 273 6.58 -8.24 -6.42
C VAL A 273 5.71 -9.32 -5.79
N ARG A 274 4.47 -8.97 -5.41
CA ARG A 274 3.52 -9.89 -4.78
C ARG A 274 2.09 -9.39 -4.97
N TRP A 275 1.15 -10.28 -5.30
CA TRP A 275 -0.27 -9.94 -5.44
C TRP A 275 -0.91 -9.39 -4.15
N THR A 276 -0.31 -9.60 -2.97
CA THR A 276 -0.76 -8.96 -1.73
C THR A 276 -0.64 -7.43 -1.73
N ALA A 277 0.14 -6.82 -2.64
CA ALA A 277 0.16 -5.37 -2.84
C ALA A 277 -1.09 -4.80 -3.55
N PHE A 278 -1.98 -5.62 -4.13
CA PHE A 278 -3.14 -5.16 -4.92
C PHE A 278 -3.99 -4.09 -4.22
N ALA A 279 -4.06 -4.11 -2.88
CA ALA A 279 -4.82 -3.12 -2.11
C ALA A 279 -4.42 -1.66 -2.39
N THR A 280 -3.14 -1.37 -2.65
CA THR A 280 -2.68 0.00 -2.90
C THR A 280 -3.06 0.50 -4.31
N PRO A 281 -2.80 -0.23 -5.41
CA PRO A 281 -3.36 0.12 -6.72
C PRO A 281 -4.89 0.16 -6.73
N VAL A 282 -5.58 -0.73 -6.02
CA VAL A 282 -7.06 -0.67 -5.90
C VAL A 282 -7.52 0.59 -5.17
N LEU A 283 -6.85 0.99 -4.08
CA LEU A 283 -7.12 2.24 -3.38
C LEU A 283 -6.89 3.46 -4.28
N ILE A 284 -5.79 3.46 -5.04
CA ILE A 284 -5.44 4.51 -6.01
C ILE A 284 -6.50 4.57 -7.13
N PHE A 285 -7.01 3.43 -7.60
CA PHE A 285 -8.12 3.38 -8.57
C PHE A 285 -9.38 4.02 -7.99
N VAL A 286 -9.83 3.57 -6.80
CA VAL A 286 -11.07 4.07 -6.17
C VAL A 286 -11.01 5.58 -5.92
N ILE A 287 -9.89 6.10 -5.39
CA ILE A 287 -9.74 7.54 -5.15
C ILE A 287 -9.78 8.34 -6.47
N SER A 288 -9.08 7.85 -7.50
CA SER A 288 -8.97 8.53 -8.80
C SER A 288 -10.24 8.46 -9.63
N PHE A 289 -10.96 7.33 -9.59
CA PHE A 289 -12.19 7.07 -10.35
C PHE A 289 -13.41 7.80 -9.76
N PHE A 290 -13.51 7.93 -8.43
CA PHE A 290 -14.66 8.55 -7.78
C PHE A 290 -14.44 9.98 -7.28
N GLY A 291 -13.20 10.50 -7.25
CA GLY A 291 -12.92 11.84 -6.71
C GLY A 291 -13.07 11.91 -5.19
N VAL A 292 -12.30 11.09 -4.46
CA VAL A 292 -12.48 10.93 -3.00
C VAL A 292 -11.76 12.04 -2.20
N ALA A 293 -12.55 13.00 -1.71
CA ALA A 293 -12.05 14.11 -0.91
C ALA A 293 -11.53 13.65 0.48
N PRO A 294 -10.43 14.23 1.01
CA PRO A 294 -9.79 15.48 0.57
C PRO A 294 -8.68 15.31 -0.48
N PHE A 295 -8.33 14.08 -0.86
CA PHE A 295 -7.24 13.84 -1.81
C PHE A 295 -7.57 14.39 -3.19
N LEU A 296 -8.76 14.03 -3.70
CA LEU A 296 -9.23 14.43 -5.01
C LEU A 296 -10.69 14.90 -4.88
N VAL A 297 -11.05 16.02 -5.50
CA VAL A 297 -12.41 16.62 -5.39
C VAL A 297 -13.29 16.27 -6.58
N GLU A 298 -12.65 16.03 -7.72
CA GLU A 298 -13.25 15.73 -9.02
C GLU A 298 -12.46 14.55 -9.61
N PRO A 299 -13.14 13.49 -10.12
CA PRO A 299 -12.46 12.31 -10.62
C PRO A 299 -11.54 12.59 -11.82
N PHE A 300 -10.68 11.63 -12.12
CA PHE A 300 -9.87 11.62 -13.33
C PHE A 300 -10.70 11.23 -14.55
N ASN A 301 -10.32 11.79 -15.70
CA ASN A 301 -10.90 11.45 -17.00
C ASN A 301 -10.50 10.01 -17.41
N PHE A 302 -11.31 9.35 -18.24
CA PHE A 302 -11.00 7.99 -18.71
C PHE A 302 -9.62 7.88 -19.38
N ILE A 303 -9.17 8.91 -20.10
CA ILE A 303 -7.82 8.96 -20.71
C ILE A 303 -6.73 8.95 -19.64
N GLU A 304 -6.87 9.75 -18.57
CA GLU A 304 -5.91 9.82 -17.46
C GLU A 304 -5.83 8.48 -16.72
N LEU A 305 -6.98 7.82 -16.51
CA LEU A 305 -7.06 6.47 -15.96
C LEU A 305 -6.45 5.40 -16.88
N ILE A 306 -6.66 5.50 -18.20
CA ILE A 306 -6.05 4.61 -19.20
C ILE A 306 -4.53 4.78 -19.23
N VAL A 307 -4.00 6.00 -19.11
CA VAL A 307 -2.55 6.22 -19.01
C VAL A 307 -1.97 5.62 -17.73
N LEU A 308 -2.63 5.81 -16.57
CA LEU A 308 -2.18 5.26 -15.29
C LEU A 308 -2.23 3.72 -15.29
N TYR A 309 -3.39 3.11 -15.60
CA TYR A 309 -3.54 1.66 -15.54
C TYR A 309 -2.97 0.92 -16.75
N GLY A 310 -2.86 1.57 -17.91
CA GLY A 310 -2.12 1.07 -19.06
C GLY A 310 -0.62 0.99 -18.78
N SER A 311 -0.02 2.04 -18.20
CA SER A 311 1.40 2.00 -17.78
C SER A 311 1.64 1.01 -16.63
N ALA A 312 0.68 0.81 -15.73
CA ALA A 312 0.73 -0.26 -14.73
C ALA A 312 0.71 -1.67 -15.36
N PHE A 313 -0.18 -1.90 -16.33
CA PHE A 313 -0.24 -3.17 -17.06
C PHE A 313 1.04 -3.43 -17.88
N ILE A 314 1.57 -2.40 -18.54
CA ILE A 314 2.83 -2.47 -19.29
C ILE A 314 4.01 -2.79 -18.35
N ALA A 315 4.09 -2.15 -17.18
CA ALA A 315 5.14 -2.45 -16.20
C ALA A 315 5.02 -3.87 -15.62
N TYR A 316 3.79 -4.31 -15.32
CA TYR A 316 3.53 -5.68 -14.87
C TYR A 316 3.97 -6.70 -15.93
N CYS A 317 3.40 -6.65 -17.14
CA CYS A 317 3.74 -7.58 -18.21
C CYS A 317 5.21 -7.49 -18.64
N GLY A 318 5.77 -6.27 -18.70
CA GLY A 318 7.17 -6.01 -19.02
C GLY A 318 8.14 -6.68 -18.05
N SER A 319 7.83 -6.70 -16.74
CA SER A 319 8.65 -7.41 -15.75
C SER A 319 8.68 -8.94 -15.98
N PHE A 320 7.58 -9.54 -16.44
CA PHE A 320 7.55 -10.95 -16.86
C PHE A 320 8.28 -11.19 -18.18
N VAL A 321 8.25 -10.27 -19.14
CA VAL A 321 9.08 -10.35 -20.35
C VAL A 321 10.57 -10.28 -20.00
N LEU A 322 10.98 -9.34 -19.14
CA LEU A 322 12.37 -9.24 -18.64
C LEU A 322 12.81 -10.52 -17.91
N PHE A 323 11.93 -11.14 -17.11
CA PHE A 323 12.20 -12.43 -16.49
C PHE A 323 12.44 -13.53 -17.53
N LEU A 324 11.52 -13.69 -18.49
CA LEU A 324 11.62 -14.74 -19.51
C LEU A 324 12.73 -14.51 -20.54
N LEU A 325 13.23 -13.28 -20.70
CA LEU A 325 14.46 -12.98 -21.44
C LEU A 325 15.71 -13.40 -20.66
N GLN A 326 15.71 -13.26 -19.33
CA GLN A 326 16.84 -13.62 -18.48
C GLN A 326 16.90 -15.14 -18.18
N VAL A 327 15.77 -15.82 -17.98
CA VAL A 327 15.72 -17.28 -17.76
C VAL A 327 15.33 -18.06 -19.01
N ASN A 328 16.17 -17.99 -20.04
CA ASN A 328 15.92 -18.56 -21.37
C ASN A 328 16.35 -20.03 -21.54
N ASN A 329 16.99 -20.66 -20.55
CA ASN A 329 17.40 -22.07 -20.60
C ASN A 329 16.42 -22.97 -19.81
N SER A 330 16.32 -24.24 -20.18
CA SER A 330 15.64 -25.29 -19.40
C SER A 330 16.21 -25.36 -17.96
N GLY A 331 15.34 -25.73 -17.01
CA GLY A 331 15.63 -25.64 -15.58
C GLY A 331 14.48 -26.21 -14.75
N PRO A 332 14.67 -26.43 -13.44
CA PRO A 332 13.83 -27.33 -12.63
C PRO A 332 12.35 -26.96 -12.55
N GLY A 333 11.95 -25.75 -12.94
CA GLY A 333 10.54 -25.33 -13.01
C GLY A 333 9.84 -25.54 -14.35
N ASP A 334 10.50 -26.02 -15.40
CA ASP A 334 9.91 -26.12 -16.74
C ASP A 334 8.77 -27.15 -16.84
N ASN A 335 8.84 -28.23 -16.05
CA ASN A 335 7.78 -29.23 -15.88
C ASN A 335 6.41 -28.67 -15.45
N PHE A 336 6.33 -27.43 -14.96
CA PHE A 336 5.07 -26.76 -14.63
C PHE A 336 4.38 -26.07 -15.85
N MET A 337 5.07 -25.99 -16.99
CA MET A 337 4.63 -25.28 -18.21
C MET A 337 4.27 -26.25 -19.33
N SER A 338 3.50 -25.81 -20.33
CA SER A 338 3.15 -26.65 -21.50
C SER A 338 4.37 -27.01 -22.35
N ALA A 339 4.31 -28.13 -23.08
CA ALA A 339 5.40 -28.55 -23.98
C ALA A 339 5.76 -27.46 -25.01
N GLU A 340 4.78 -26.73 -25.54
CA GLU A 340 4.97 -25.56 -26.40
C GLU A 340 5.75 -24.41 -25.70
N PHE A 341 5.55 -24.20 -24.40
CA PHE A 341 6.31 -23.21 -23.63
C PHE A 341 7.73 -23.70 -23.37
N GLN A 342 7.88 -24.98 -23.01
CA GLN A 342 9.19 -25.61 -22.81
C GLN A 342 10.01 -25.59 -24.12
N ALA A 343 9.37 -25.71 -25.29
CA ALA A 343 10.01 -25.56 -26.60
C ALA A 343 10.56 -24.13 -26.87
N CYS A 344 10.14 -23.13 -26.08
CA CYS A 344 10.72 -21.78 -26.05
C CYS A 344 11.88 -21.63 -25.03
N LEU A 345 12.46 -22.73 -24.53
CA LEU A 345 13.62 -22.75 -23.62
C LEU A 345 14.78 -23.55 -24.24
N ASN A 346 15.99 -23.00 -24.18
CA ASN A 346 17.19 -23.65 -24.71
C ASN A 346 17.52 -24.93 -23.94
N GLY A 347 17.99 -25.98 -24.63
CA GLY A 347 18.41 -27.24 -24.01
C GLY A 347 17.28 -28.12 -23.47
N ASN A 348 16.02 -27.78 -23.76
CA ASN A 348 14.87 -28.61 -23.43
C ASN A 348 14.79 -29.87 -24.34
N ARG A 349 14.28 -30.98 -23.79
CA ARG A 349 14.04 -32.26 -24.48
C ARG A 349 13.15 -32.17 -25.72
N PHE A 350 12.26 -31.17 -25.79
CA PHE A 350 11.36 -30.95 -26.93
C PHE A 350 11.89 -29.91 -27.94
N ALA A 351 13.06 -29.30 -27.72
CA ALA A 351 13.62 -28.25 -28.57
C ALA A 351 14.53 -28.82 -29.68
N THR A 352 13.95 -29.57 -30.62
CA THR A 352 14.70 -30.20 -31.73
C THR A 352 15.13 -29.26 -32.86
N SER A 353 14.55 -28.06 -32.95
CA SER A 353 14.89 -27.05 -33.97
C SER A 353 14.77 -25.61 -33.42
N PRO A 354 15.60 -24.64 -33.87
CA PRO A 354 15.50 -23.23 -33.44
C PRO A 354 14.15 -22.56 -33.71
N ALA A 355 13.37 -23.07 -34.68
CA ALA A 355 12.05 -22.58 -35.03
C ALA A 355 10.90 -23.08 -34.11
N ALA A 356 11.19 -23.85 -33.06
CA ALA A 356 10.17 -24.52 -32.24
C ALA A 356 9.32 -23.58 -31.35
N CYS A 357 9.75 -22.34 -31.12
CA CYS A 357 9.02 -21.39 -30.27
C CYS A 357 7.93 -20.63 -31.04
N THR A 358 6.69 -21.15 -31.02
CA THR A 358 5.52 -20.55 -31.67
C THR A 358 4.77 -19.52 -30.80
N LYS A 359 4.95 -19.54 -29.47
CA LYS A 359 4.22 -18.66 -28.55
C LYS A 359 4.78 -17.24 -28.53
N SER A 360 3.91 -16.25 -28.77
CA SER A 360 4.24 -14.83 -28.54
C SER A 360 4.49 -14.51 -27.06
N TRP A 361 5.21 -13.42 -26.78
CA TRP A 361 5.54 -12.99 -25.42
C TRP A 361 4.32 -12.85 -24.52
N LEU A 362 3.20 -12.29 -25.01
CA LEU A 362 1.98 -12.12 -24.21
C LEU A 362 1.35 -13.48 -23.82
N VAL A 363 1.39 -14.48 -24.72
CA VAL A 363 0.91 -15.84 -24.41
C VAL A 363 1.81 -16.49 -23.36
N ARG A 364 3.15 -16.34 -23.47
CA ARG A 364 4.10 -16.84 -22.46
C ARG A 364 3.89 -16.19 -21.09
N VAL A 365 3.69 -14.86 -21.04
CA VAL A 365 3.40 -14.12 -19.80
C VAL A 365 2.07 -14.58 -19.18
N TRP A 366 1.03 -14.75 -19.99
CA TRP A 366 -0.28 -15.22 -19.53
C TRP A 366 -0.22 -16.66 -19.00
N GLU A 367 0.51 -17.55 -19.67
CA GLU A 367 0.68 -18.95 -19.24
C GLU A 367 1.35 -19.04 -17.88
N VAL A 368 2.46 -18.33 -17.66
CA VAL A 368 3.12 -18.25 -16.35
C VAL A 368 2.16 -17.74 -15.28
N ASN A 369 1.41 -16.66 -15.55
CA ASN A 369 0.43 -16.10 -14.60
C ASN A 369 -0.72 -17.08 -14.30
N LYS A 370 -1.18 -17.84 -15.29
CA LYS A 370 -2.20 -18.90 -15.15
C LYS A 370 -1.71 -20.06 -14.28
N VAL A 371 -0.45 -20.49 -14.45
CA VAL A 371 0.14 -21.54 -13.61
C VAL A 371 0.33 -21.04 -12.17
N ILE A 372 0.83 -19.80 -11.98
CA ILE A 372 0.91 -19.15 -10.66
C ILE A 372 -0.46 -19.14 -9.97
N PHE A 373 -1.52 -18.73 -10.67
CA PHE A 373 -2.87 -18.69 -10.12
C PHE A 373 -3.40 -20.08 -9.74
N ASN A 374 -3.23 -21.07 -10.62
CA ASN A 374 -3.67 -22.45 -10.38
C ASN A 374 -2.95 -23.10 -9.20
N TYR A 375 -1.64 -22.87 -9.05
CA TYR A 375 -0.85 -23.35 -7.92
C TYR A 375 -1.19 -22.61 -6.62
N SER A 376 -1.41 -21.29 -6.68
CA SER A 376 -1.89 -20.50 -5.54
C SER A 376 -3.23 -21.02 -4.99
N LYS A 377 -4.09 -21.54 -5.87
CA LYS A 377 -5.41 -22.10 -5.53
C LYS A 377 -5.35 -23.52 -4.92
N SER A 378 -4.31 -24.31 -5.23
CA SER A 378 -4.15 -25.66 -4.68
C SER A 378 -3.51 -25.68 -3.29
N ILE A 379 -2.69 -24.68 -2.94
CA ILE A 379 -2.08 -24.58 -1.60
C ILE A 379 -3.17 -24.36 -0.54
N ARG A 380 -3.49 -25.41 0.21
CA ARG A 380 -4.39 -25.42 1.37
C ARG A 380 -3.73 -26.18 2.51
N GLY A 381 -3.89 -25.69 3.74
CA GLY A 381 -3.37 -26.35 4.93
C GLY A 381 -3.05 -25.38 6.06
N LYS A 382 -2.54 -25.93 7.17
CA LYS A 382 -1.91 -25.16 8.25
C LYS A 382 -0.40 -25.16 8.04
N ASP A 383 0.19 -23.98 8.05
CA ASP A 383 1.63 -23.79 8.09
C ASP A 383 2.11 -23.98 9.53
N LYS A 384 3.25 -24.66 9.74
CA LYS A 384 3.88 -24.88 11.05
C LYS A 384 4.12 -23.56 11.80
N TRP A 385 4.60 -22.55 11.08
CA TRP A 385 4.84 -21.19 11.59
C TRP A 385 3.71 -20.22 11.22
N GLY A 386 2.59 -20.76 10.73
CA GLY A 386 1.40 -19.99 10.43
C GLY A 386 0.68 -19.49 11.69
N SER A 387 0.21 -18.26 11.60
CA SER A 387 -0.75 -17.65 12.54
C SER A 387 -1.99 -17.18 11.78
N SER A 388 -3.08 -16.94 12.50
CA SER A 388 -4.33 -16.40 11.92
C SER A 388 -4.24 -14.89 11.78
N TRP A 389 -4.93 -14.29 10.80
CA TRP A 389 -4.83 -12.84 10.50
C TRP A 389 -5.00 -11.92 11.73
N PHE A 390 -5.87 -12.28 12.68
CA PHE A 390 -6.11 -11.50 13.90
C PHE A 390 -4.94 -11.55 14.90
N GLN A 391 -4.13 -12.61 14.86
CA GLN A 391 -2.93 -12.77 15.69
C GLN A 391 -1.79 -11.86 15.23
N TRP A 392 -1.79 -11.44 13.96
CA TRP A 392 -0.80 -10.51 13.43
C TRP A 392 -1.03 -9.08 13.94
N ILE A 393 -2.30 -8.65 14.02
CA ILE A 393 -2.70 -7.30 14.46
C ILE A 393 -2.13 -7.03 15.86
N ILE A 394 -2.49 -7.88 16.83
CA ILE A 394 -2.08 -7.73 18.24
C ILE A 394 -0.74 -8.41 18.57
N ASN A 395 0.07 -8.76 17.56
CA ASN A 395 1.39 -9.40 17.71
C ASN A 395 1.41 -10.70 18.60
N TRP A 396 0.33 -11.48 18.56
CA TRP A 396 0.10 -12.62 19.47
C TRP A 396 1.05 -13.81 19.24
N ARG A 397 1.43 -14.06 17.98
CA ARG A 397 2.32 -15.17 17.59
C ARG A 397 3.22 -14.72 16.44
N GLY A 398 4.52 -14.70 16.71
CA GLY A 398 5.56 -14.45 15.71
C GLY A 398 5.98 -15.72 14.96
N ALA A 399 7.18 -15.71 14.37
CA ALA A 399 7.75 -16.86 13.68
C ALA A 399 9.27 -16.99 13.93
N LEU A 400 9.72 -18.19 14.33
CA LEU A 400 11.13 -18.51 14.50
C LEU A 400 11.78 -18.75 13.12
N TYR A 401 12.81 -17.97 12.79
CA TYR A 401 13.52 -18.04 11.51
C TYR A 401 14.84 -18.81 11.62
N HIS A 402 15.52 -18.70 12.76
CA HIS A 402 16.82 -19.31 13.00
C HIS A 402 17.03 -19.51 14.51
N ARG A 403 17.66 -20.63 14.88
CA ARG A 403 18.15 -20.91 16.24
C ARG A 403 19.53 -21.54 16.13
N THR A 404 20.50 -20.96 16.84
CA THR A 404 21.84 -21.52 17.01
C THR A 404 22.09 -21.73 18.49
N LEU A 405 22.74 -22.85 18.84
CA LEU A 405 23.07 -23.25 20.20
C LEU A 405 24.59 -23.16 20.39
N GLU A 406 25.02 -22.63 21.53
CA GLU A 406 26.43 -22.61 21.95
C GLU A 406 26.53 -23.34 23.30
N GLU A 407 26.76 -24.65 23.21
CA GLU A 407 26.56 -25.60 24.31
C GLU A 407 27.47 -25.31 25.51
N GLU A 408 28.76 -25.04 25.26
CA GLU A 408 29.76 -24.72 26.30
C GLU A 408 29.32 -23.56 27.21
N LYS A 409 28.73 -22.51 26.62
CA LYS A 409 28.31 -21.30 27.34
C LYS A 409 26.84 -21.35 27.78
N LYS A 410 26.11 -22.41 27.41
CA LYS A 410 24.64 -22.54 27.56
C LYS A 410 23.88 -21.34 26.98
N GLN A 411 24.38 -20.83 25.84
CA GLN A 411 23.79 -19.68 25.16
C GLN A 411 23.07 -20.09 23.87
N VAL A 412 22.11 -19.27 23.48
CA VAL A 412 21.25 -19.46 22.33
C VAL A 412 21.18 -18.13 21.57
N ALA A 413 21.32 -18.18 20.25
CA ALA A 413 20.94 -17.08 19.37
C ALA A 413 19.62 -17.43 18.69
N LEU A 414 18.65 -16.52 18.76
CA LEU A 414 17.35 -16.63 18.09
C LEU A 414 17.19 -15.49 17.09
N ILE A 415 16.65 -15.79 15.91
CA ILE A 415 16.06 -14.79 15.03
C ILE A 415 14.57 -15.06 15.01
N TYR A 416 13.80 -14.17 15.63
CA TYR A 416 12.38 -14.36 15.87
C TYR A 416 11.59 -13.14 15.37
N VAL A 417 10.75 -13.37 14.36
CA VAL A 417 9.96 -12.30 13.75
C VAL A 417 8.71 -12.03 14.58
N LEU A 418 8.74 -10.90 15.28
CA LEU A 418 7.60 -10.23 15.89
C LEU A 418 7.57 -8.76 15.45
N MET A 419 6.42 -8.11 15.58
CA MET A 419 6.34 -6.64 15.49
C MET A 419 6.86 -6.01 16.78
N ASN A 420 7.40 -4.79 16.72
CA ASN A 420 7.79 -4.04 17.93
C ASN A 420 6.56 -3.92 18.88
N PRO A 421 6.60 -4.47 20.11
CA PRO A 421 5.41 -4.54 20.96
C PRO A 421 4.87 -3.16 21.37
N PHE A 422 5.75 -2.21 21.69
CA PHE A 422 5.35 -0.82 21.94
C PHE A 422 4.74 -0.16 20.70
N MET A 423 5.29 -0.39 19.50
CA MET A 423 4.67 0.06 18.25
C MET A 423 3.26 -0.50 18.09
N THR A 424 3.09 -1.81 18.31
CA THR A 424 1.81 -2.51 18.15
C THR A 424 0.74 -1.87 19.05
N LEU A 425 1.04 -1.72 20.34
CA LEU A 425 0.15 -1.07 21.31
C LEU A 425 -0.20 0.38 20.93
N MET A 426 0.75 1.16 20.40
CA MET A 426 0.49 2.53 19.94
C MET A 426 -0.36 2.57 18.67
N ILE A 427 -0.13 1.68 17.70
CA ILE A 427 -0.92 1.58 16.47
C ILE A 427 -2.36 1.17 16.81
N ASP A 428 -2.55 0.10 17.58
CA ASP A 428 -3.87 -0.41 17.96
C ASP A 428 -4.65 0.64 18.77
N LEU A 429 -4.01 1.29 19.75
CA LEU A 429 -4.63 2.38 20.51
C LEU A 429 -5.09 3.54 19.60
N LEU A 430 -4.22 3.99 18.69
CA LEU A 430 -4.54 5.10 17.78
C LEU A 430 -5.61 4.71 16.74
N MET A 431 -5.64 3.44 16.29
CA MET A 431 -6.70 2.91 15.44
C MET A 431 -8.04 2.78 16.18
N CYS A 432 -8.05 2.27 17.41
CA CYS A 432 -9.25 2.20 18.25
C CYS A 432 -9.82 3.59 18.55
N VAL A 433 -8.96 4.56 18.93
CA VAL A 433 -9.37 5.97 19.13
C VAL A 433 -9.92 6.57 17.83
N PHE A 434 -9.29 6.29 16.68
CA PHE A 434 -9.79 6.73 15.38
C PHE A 434 -11.17 6.16 15.05
N ILE A 435 -11.36 4.85 15.22
CA ILE A 435 -12.63 4.16 14.95
C ILE A 435 -13.74 4.65 15.88
N ALA A 436 -13.45 4.83 17.17
CA ALA A 436 -14.37 5.40 18.15
C ALA A 436 -14.78 6.84 17.80
N ALA A 437 -13.81 7.69 17.43
CA ALA A 437 -14.06 9.06 16.99
C ALA A 437 -14.91 9.11 15.71
N LEU A 438 -14.63 8.22 14.74
CA LEU A 438 -15.41 8.09 13.51
C LEU A 438 -16.86 7.67 13.80
N PHE A 439 -17.06 6.66 14.65
CA PHE A 439 -18.39 6.20 15.04
C PHE A 439 -19.18 7.30 15.77
N TYR A 440 -18.58 7.94 16.77
CA TYR A 440 -19.18 9.06 17.50
C TYR A 440 -19.60 10.19 16.56
N ILE A 441 -18.72 10.60 15.65
CA ILE A 441 -18.99 11.70 14.71
C ILE A 441 -20.05 11.33 13.67
N VAL A 442 -20.11 10.09 13.18
CA VAL A 442 -21.19 9.62 12.28
C VAL A 442 -22.54 9.55 13.03
N ARG A 443 -22.53 9.11 14.30
CA ARG A 443 -23.69 8.96 15.18
C ARG A 443 -24.29 10.29 15.63
N TYR A 444 -23.46 11.32 15.81
CA TYR A 444 -23.84 12.66 16.27
C TYR A 444 -23.61 13.76 15.21
N ARG A 445 -23.55 13.40 13.92
CA ARG A 445 -23.28 14.31 12.78
C ARG A 445 -24.19 15.54 12.64
N LYS A 446 -25.34 15.57 13.31
CA LYS A 446 -26.26 16.73 13.38
C LYS A 446 -26.03 17.64 14.61
N ARG A 447 -25.19 17.23 15.57
CA ARG A 447 -24.91 17.94 16.84
C ARG A 447 -23.45 18.34 16.99
N VAL A 448 -22.51 17.55 16.47
CA VAL A 448 -21.08 17.85 16.54
C VAL A 448 -20.68 18.80 15.40
N ALA A 449 -20.48 20.07 15.72
CA ALA A 449 -19.79 21.00 14.82
C ALA A 449 -18.34 20.56 14.62
N MET A 450 -17.90 20.47 13.35
CA MET A 450 -16.56 19.99 13.00
C MET A 450 -15.75 21.04 12.25
N ASN A 451 -14.67 21.49 12.87
CA ASN A 451 -13.66 22.33 12.21
C ASN A 451 -13.08 21.60 10.99
N ALA A 452 -12.82 22.34 9.91
CA ALA A 452 -12.42 21.77 8.62
C ALA A 452 -11.16 20.89 8.70
N ALA A 453 -10.21 21.22 9.58
CA ALA A 453 -9.03 20.38 9.85
C ALA A 453 -9.41 18.98 10.36
N LEU A 454 -10.24 18.87 11.40
CA LEU A 454 -10.69 17.57 11.94
C LEU A 454 -11.43 16.74 10.86
N LYS A 455 -12.27 17.40 10.05
CA LYS A 455 -12.96 16.78 8.92
C LYS A 455 -11.99 16.24 7.85
N ALA A 456 -10.87 16.92 7.61
CA ALA A 456 -9.82 16.45 6.71
C ALA A 456 -9.03 15.26 7.31
N HIS A 457 -8.62 15.32 8.59
CA HIS A 457 -7.93 14.19 9.25
C HIS A 457 -8.79 12.92 9.26
N LEU A 458 -10.08 13.03 9.62
CA LEU A 458 -10.96 11.87 9.64
C LEU A 458 -11.18 11.26 8.25
N ARG A 459 -11.44 12.07 7.21
CA ARG A 459 -11.54 11.55 5.84
C ARG A 459 -10.25 10.86 5.37
N ARG A 460 -9.07 11.42 5.67
CA ARG A 460 -7.78 10.77 5.37
C ARG A 460 -7.64 9.41 6.07
N GLY A 461 -7.93 9.36 7.37
CA GLY A 461 -7.90 8.12 8.13
C GLY A 461 -8.92 7.09 7.66
N SER A 462 -10.12 7.50 7.24
CA SER A 462 -11.14 6.59 6.69
C SER A 462 -10.73 5.95 5.36
N VAL A 463 -10.01 6.68 4.52
CA VAL A 463 -9.47 6.17 3.25
C VAL A 463 -8.29 5.22 3.50
N LEU A 464 -7.41 5.52 4.47
CA LEU A 464 -6.35 4.60 4.89
C LEU A 464 -6.93 3.35 5.57
N PHE A 465 -8.01 3.48 6.35
CA PHE A 465 -8.74 2.36 6.94
C PHE A 465 -9.39 1.47 5.87
N PHE A 466 -9.95 2.07 4.81
CA PHE A 466 -10.43 1.31 3.66
C PHE A 466 -9.28 0.57 2.96
N GLY A 467 -8.12 1.20 2.80
CA GLY A 467 -6.88 0.54 2.32
C GLY A 467 -6.46 -0.65 3.19
N TRP A 468 -6.46 -0.47 4.53
CA TRP A 468 -6.21 -1.54 5.50
C TRP A 468 -7.20 -2.69 5.33
N VAL A 469 -8.51 -2.41 5.29
CA VAL A 469 -9.55 -3.43 5.05
C VAL A 469 -9.34 -4.14 3.71
N CYS A 470 -9.05 -3.42 2.62
CA CYS A 470 -8.77 -4.01 1.31
C CYS A 470 -7.51 -4.90 1.30
N SER A 471 -6.50 -4.60 2.13
CA SER A 471 -5.30 -5.43 2.27
C SER A 471 -5.52 -6.68 3.12
N MET A 472 -6.42 -6.61 4.11
CA MET A 472 -6.71 -7.70 5.04
C MET A 472 -7.85 -8.62 4.57
N LEU A 473 -8.81 -8.12 3.78
CA LEU A 473 -9.95 -8.90 3.31
C LEU A 473 -9.54 -10.21 2.58
N PRO A 474 -8.48 -10.24 1.73
CA PRO A 474 -8.00 -11.49 1.14
C PRO A 474 -7.52 -12.52 2.17
N THR A 475 -6.82 -12.10 3.23
CA THR A 475 -6.29 -13.01 4.29
C THR A 475 -7.35 -13.35 5.34
N MET A 476 -8.42 -12.56 5.45
CA MET A 476 -9.63 -12.87 6.22
C MET A 476 -10.52 -13.90 5.53
N VAL A 477 -10.69 -13.81 4.20
CA VAL A 477 -11.60 -14.66 3.41
C VAL A 477 -10.93 -15.95 2.93
N VAL A 478 -9.67 -15.89 2.48
CA VAL A 478 -8.92 -17.09 2.08
C VAL A 478 -8.37 -17.75 3.34
N TYR A 479 -9.08 -18.76 3.84
CA TYR A 479 -8.69 -19.50 5.05
C TYR A 479 -7.35 -20.23 4.88
N ARG A 480 -6.27 -19.53 5.24
CA ARG A 480 -4.89 -20.03 5.30
C ARG A 480 -4.21 -19.37 6.49
N SER A 481 -3.70 -20.17 7.43
CA SER A 481 -2.75 -19.66 8.42
C SER A 481 -1.46 -19.28 7.69
N GLY A 482 -0.99 -18.06 7.84
CA GLY A 482 0.21 -17.56 7.19
C GLY A 482 1.21 -17.01 8.20
N PRO A 483 2.51 -17.00 7.88
CA PRO A 483 3.51 -16.33 8.71
C PRO A 483 3.24 -14.82 8.78
N VAL A 484 3.57 -14.23 9.92
CA VAL A 484 3.17 -12.86 10.31
C VAL A 484 3.55 -11.76 9.32
N TYR A 485 4.61 -11.95 8.52
CA TYR A 485 5.04 -10.99 7.50
C TYR A 485 3.99 -10.74 6.40
N GLN A 486 3.01 -11.63 6.22
CA GLN A 486 1.89 -11.39 5.31
C GLN A 486 1.04 -10.17 5.72
N TYR A 487 1.16 -9.68 6.96
CA TYR A 487 0.54 -8.45 7.42
C TYR A 487 1.21 -7.18 6.87
N LEU A 488 2.45 -7.22 6.37
CA LEU A 488 3.21 -6.02 5.96
C LEU A 488 2.45 -5.00 5.07
N PRO A 489 1.66 -5.40 4.05
CA PRO A 489 0.86 -4.46 3.26
C PRO A 489 -0.26 -3.78 4.05
N GLY A 490 -0.83 -4.45 5.04
CA GLY A 490 -1.81 -3.89 5.97
C GLY A 490 -1.17 -3.05 7.06
N LEU A 491 -0.03 -3.49 7.61
CA LEU A 491 0.74 -2.74 8.60
C LEU A 491 1.17 -1.36 8.06
N PHE A 492 1.51 -1.25 6.77
CA PHE A 492 1.73 0.05 6.10
C PHE A 492 0.54 1.01 6.27
N PHE A 493 -0.70 0.54 6.04
CA PHE A 493 -1.90 1.35 6.24
C PHE A 493 -2.17 1.65 7.72
N ALA A 494 -1.93 0.68 8.62
CA ALA A 494 -2.09 0.84 10.06
C ALA A 494 -1.11 1.90 10.63
N GLN A 495 0.15 1.86 10.22
CA GLN A 495 1.18 2.86 10.54
C GLN A 495 0.79 4.25 10.02
N ALA A 496 0.24 4.33 8.80
CA ALA A 496 -0.20 5.59 8.22
C ALA A 496 -1.44 6.15 8.96
N MET A 497 -2.38 5.29 9.36
CA MET A 497 -3.51 5.67 10.23
C MET A 497 -3.04 6.14 11.60
N ALA A 498 -2.09 5.46 12.22
CA ALA A 498 -1.52 5.86 13.51
C ALA A 498 -0.83 7.24 13.41
N ALA A 499 -0.12 7.53 12.32
CA ALA A 499 0.41 8.87 12.06
C ALA A 499 -0.69 9.93 11.90
N VAL A 500 -1.82 9.61 11.22
CA VAL A 500 -2.99 10.50 11.15
C VAL A 500 -3.61 10.75 12.53
N GLY A 501 -3.75 9.70 13.35
CA GLY A 501 -4.29 9.76 14.71
C GLY A 501 -3.40 10.58 15.66
N PHE A 502 -2.08 10.38 15.61
CA PHE A 502 -1.12 11.22 16.32
C PHE A 502 -1.24 12.69 15.90
N ASP A 503 -1.46 12.97 14.59
CA ASP A 503 -1.64 14.35 14.12
C ASP A 503 -3.01 14.99 14.51
N MET A 504 -3.87 14.27 15.24
CA MET A 504 -5.05 14.85 15.90
C MET A 504 -4.74 15.44 17.30
N ILE A 505 -3.58 15.12 17.89
CA ILE A 505 -3.12 15.65 19.19
C ILE A 505 -2.97 17.19 19.14
N PRO A 506 -3.26 17.94 20.22
CA PRO A 506 -3.06 19.40 20.26
C PRO A 506 -1.65 19.83 19.88
N ARG A 507 -1.52 20.85 19.00
CA ARG A 507 -0.24 21.26 18.40
C ARG A 507 0.89 21.51 19.41
N LYS A 508 0.59 22.10 20.57
CA LYS A 508 1.55 22.37 21.65
C LYS A 508 2.17 21.09 22.26
N MET A 509 1.43 19.97 22.25
CA MET A 509 1.86 18.71 22.86
C MET A 509 2.64 17.81 21.89
N ARG A 510 2.52 18.03 20.56
CA ARG A 510 3.15 17.20 19.52
C ARG A 510 4.67 17.00 19.67
N PRO A 511 5.51 18.00 19.99
CA PRO A 511 6.95 17.76 20.16
C PRO A 511 7.25 16.79 21.31
N GLY A 512 6.66 17.01 22.50
CA GLY A 512 6.85 16.12 23.66
C GLY A 512 6.28 14.73 23.42
N ALA A 513 5.07 14.62 22.87
CA ALA A 513 4.45 13.34 22.54
C ALA A 513 5.25 12.56 21.47
N ALA A 514 5.82 13.25 20.47
CA ALA A 514 6.68 12.61 19.48
C ALA A 514 7.99 12.12 20.10
N ALA A 515 8.63 12.92 20.96
CA ALA A 515 9.84 12.51 21.67
C ALA A 515 9.60 11.27 22.55
N ILE A 516 8.50 11.24 23.31
CA ILE A 516 8.12 10.11 24.16
C ILE A 516 7.85 8.85 23.31
N ILE A 517 7.08 8.94 22.23
CA ILE A 517 6.78 7.78 21.37
C ILE A 517 8.04 7.28 20.65
N VAL A 518 8.89 8.17 20.12
CA VAL A 518 10.15 7.77 19.47
C VAL A 518 11.12 7.15 20.48
N ALA A 519 11.24 7.69 21.69
CA ALA A 519 12.04 7.08 22.75
C ALA A 519 11.52 5.69 23.15
N GLY A 520 10.19 5.53 23.29
CA GLY A 520 9.57 4.23 23.58
C GLY A 520 9.77 3.20 22.47
N LEU A 521 9.66 3.62 21.20
CA LEU A 521 9.95 2.78 20.04
C LEU A 521 11.40 2.30 20.03
N VAL A 522 12.36 3.21 20.28
CA VAL A 522 13.80 2.91 20.34
C VAL A 522 14.11 2.00 21.53
N ALA A 523 13.62 2.28 22.73
CA ALA A 523 13.85 1.46 23.91
C ALA A 523 13.29 0.03 23.75
N SER A 524 12.07 -0.08 23.22
CA SER A 524 11.45 -1.36 22.84
C SER A 524 12.29 -2.10 21.78
N PHE A 525 12.71 -1.42 20.71
CA PHE A 525 13.55 -2.03 19.69
C PHE A 525 14.90 -2.50 20.25
N VAL A 526 15.55 -1.73 21.13
CA VAL A 526 16.80 -2.12 21.79
C VAL A 526 16.60 -3.36 22.68
N TYR A 527 15.49 -3.44 23.42
CA TYR A 527 15.17 -4.60 24.26
C TYR A 527 14.98 -5.90 23.44
N TRP A 528 14.22 -5.85 22.33
CA TRP A 528 14.06 -7.02 21.43
C TRP A 528 15.15 -7.15 20.35
N SER A 529 16.12 -6.24 20.28
CA SER A 529 17.22 -6.29 19.30
C SER A 529 18.03 -7.60 19.30
N PRO A 530 18.18 -8.36 20.41
CA PRO A 530 18.79 -9.69 20.38
C PRO A 530 18.09 -10.67 19.43
N TRP A 531 16.75 -10.63 19.37
CA TRP A 531 15.93 -11.46 18.47
C TRP A 531 15.87 -10.94 17.03
N VAL A 532 16.29 -9.68 16.80
CA VAL A 532 16.44 -9.09 15.47
C VAL A 532 17.79 -9.44 14.85
N TYR A 533 18.87 -9.32 15.64
CA TYR A 533 20.25 -9.51 15.16
C TYR A 533 20.83 -10.91 15.41
N GLY A 534 20.14 -11.77 16.15
CA GLY A 534 20.67 -13.08 16.55
C GLY A 534 21.81 -12.97 17.58
N ASN A 535 21.65 -12.12 18.59
CA ASN A 535 22.64 -12.05 19.66
C ASN A 535 22.50 -13.27 20.59
N MET A 536 23.61 -13.89 20.97
CA MET A 536 23.66 -14.95 21.97
C MET A 536 23.16 -14.43 23.33
N LEU A 537 22.24 -15.15 23.96
CA LEU A 537 21.72 -14.92 25.32
C LEU A 537 21.54 -16.26 26.06
N THR A 538 21.38 -16.23 27.38
CA THR A 538 20.93 -17.39 28.15
C THR A 538 19.44 -17.67 27.88
N GLU A 539 19.01 -18.93 27.95
CA GLU A 539 17.60 -19.30 27.74
C GLU A 539 16.66 -18.63 28.77
N GLU A 540 17.11 -18.43 30.02
CA GLU A 540 16.40 -17.62 31.03
C GLU A 540 16.09 -16.19 30.55
N LYS A 541 17.04 -15.56 29.85
CA LYS A 541 16.86 -14.22 29.31
C LYS A 541 15.97 -14.21 28.06
N HIS A 542 15.97 -15.28 27.27
CA HIS A 542 14.93 -15.46 26.25
C HIS A 542 13.54 -15.64 26.87
N GLN A 543 13.42 -16.42 27.96
CA GLN A 543 12.16 -16.58 28.68
C GLN A 543 11.64 -15.25 29.25
N SER A 544 12.49 -14.40 29.83
CA SER A 544 12.06 -13.08 30.32
C SER A 544 11.65 -12.10 29.20
N MET A 545 12.10 -12.34 27.96
CA MET A 545 11.68 -11.58 26.76
C MET A 545 10.37 -12.12 26.12
N ARG A 546 9.89 -13.32 26.50
CA ARG A 546 8.63 -13.92 26.04
C ARG A 546 7.43 -13.36 26.81
N TRP A 547 7.00 -12.14 26.47
CA TRP A 547 5.87 -11.47 27.14
C TRP A 547 4.49 -12.07 26.82
N LEU A 548 4.35 -12.83 25.73
CA LEU A 548 3.11 -13.53 25.37
C LEU A 548 3.35 -15.04 25.23
N PRO A 549 2.36 -15.89 25.61
CA PRO A 549 2.51 -17.35 25.69
C PRO A 549 2.55 -18.07 24.32
N ARG A 550 2.66 -17.33 23.22
CA ARG A 550 2.91 -17.86 21.86
C ARG A 550 4.08 -17.18 21.16
N TRP A 551 5.00 -16.60 21.93
CA TRP A 551 6.32 -16.21 21.42
C TRP A 551 7.26 -17.43 21.51
N ASP A 552 6.91 -18.44 20.70
CA ASP A 552 7.43 -19.82 20.71
C ASP A 552 8.95 -19.92 20.43
#